data_AF-A0A5C5ZD22-F1
#
_entry.id   AF-A0A5C5ZD22-F1
#
_cell.length_a   1.000
_cell.length_b   1.000
_cell.length_c   1.000
_cell.angle_alpha   90.00
_cell.angle_beta   90.00
_cell.angle_gamma   90.00
#
_symmetry.space_group_name_H-M   'P 1'
#
loop_
_entity.id
_entity.type
_entity.pdbx_description
1 polymer ?
#
loop_
_entity_poly.entity_id
_entity_poly.type
_entity_poly.pdbx_seq_one_letter_code
_entity_poly.pdbx_strand_id
1 'polypeptide(L)'
;MRLCLPQSRNSSLLRLTATICTGIVVSAVCGCKGGEESDGDVEPKSSSTVQATPTQQNELTVQAEAIAGSNESSTILEVIENSEGFTLISFADSSVAKPAEKIHGYPVSSKVEVDDQSLREQLVGSLRSALDVDAMYDSQLNPEFGIQSEHEGVVDELLIGFSSGQAVWYRDGKKLLETSISLRPRALFGKVFGMTGMPAARRPLVVFSIAGVETSDDPGQIVYDNAYGLEMQLDNEWYVDTVMLVVPEYVDVIANRTGLLNEEAAFAGTTSVPKAGAFQEWPEGKIAWVELDSLTGLASILKQRHHAILRINASEDISAYLSPLAKKDVGANPENMTFAIEVADGTDVDAGQKRANIVRQELRKVGLEDCRIVVATTELVDDVFPWMEQGDIDGFYVANATFDSILDTIADVSFCR
;
A
#
# COMPACT_ATOMS: atom_id res chain seq x y z
N MET A 1 29.94 -33.52 38.19
CA MET A 1 29.30 -32.85 39.35
C MET A 1 27.87 -32.54 38.95
N ARG A 2 26.88 -32.95 39.74
CA ARG A 2 25.43 -32.85 39.47
C ARG A 2 25.00 -31.40 39.24
N LEU A 3 23.94 -31.20 38.43
CA LEU A 3 22.81 -30.26 38.62
C LEU A 3 21.84 -30.52 37.44
N CYS A 4 20.73 -31.24 37.64
CA CYS A 4 19.43 -30.81 38.16
C CYS A 4 18.47 -30.34 37.05
N LEU A 5 17.55 -31.22 36.66
CA LEU A 5 16.26 -30.90 36.02
C LEU A 5 15.22 -30.54 37.10
N PRO A 6 14.26 -29.67 36.80
CA PRO A 6 12.89 -29.77 37.29
C PRO A 6 11.93 -29.99 36.11
N GLN A 7 11.27 -31.14 36.01
CA GLN A 7 9.95 -31.47 36.57
C GLN A 7 8.80 -30.50 36.22
N SER A 8 7.83 -31.11 35.53
CA SER A 8 6.48 -30.67 35.22
C SER A 8 5.64 -30.36 36.47
N ARG A 9 4.58 -29.57 36.28
CA ARG A 9 3.20 -29.91 36.70
C ARG A 9 2.19 -28.81 36.38
N ASN A 10 1.04 -29.27 35.87
CA ASN A 10 -0.33 -28.86 36.22
C ASN A 10 -0.74 -27.42 35.87
N SER A 11 -1.97 -27.07 35.50
CA SER A 11 -3.28 -27.72 35.33
C SER A 11 -4.23 -26.53 35.06
N SER A 12 -5.24 -26.58 34.21
CA SER A 12 -6.68 -26.64 34.57
C SER A 12 -7.42 -25.78 33.52
N LEU A 13 -8.42 -26.31 32.79
CA LEU A 13 -9.87 -26.04 32.97
C LEU A 13 -10.24 -24.53 32.84
N LEU A 14 -11.19 -24.06 32.02
CA LEU A 14 -12.57 -24.52 31.82
C LEU A 14 -13.24 -23.67 30.70
N ARG A 15 -14.10 -24.33 29.90
CA ARG A 15 -15.43 -23.92 29.35
C ARG A 15 -15.70 -22.45 28.96
N LEU A 16 -16.30 -22.24 27.78
CA LEU A 16 -17.71 -21.82 27.68
C LEU A 16 -18.34 -22.09 26.29
N THR A 17 -19.45 -22.85 26.35
CA THR A 17 -20.69 -22.86 25.56
C THR A 17 -20.82 -22.26 24.15
N ALA A 18 -21.26 -23.14 23.25
CA ALA A 18 -22.00 -22.88 22.02
C ALA A 18 -23.39 -22.27 22.26
N THR A 19 -23.87 -21.47 21.29
CA THR A 19 -25.30 -21.20 21.07
C THR A 19 -25.60 -21.32 19.58
N ILE A 20 -26.77 -21.89 19.32
CA ILE A 20 -27.26 -22.52 18.09
C ILE A 20 -27.91 -21.49 17.14
N CYS A 21 -27.64 -21.62 15.84
CA CYS A 21 -28.38 -20.98 14.75
C CYS A 21 -29.51 -21.88 14.23
N THR A 22 -30.71 -21.32 14.11
CA THR A 22 -31.85 -21.73 13.27
C THR A 22 -32.74 -20.50 13.16
N GLY A 23 -33.37 -20.10 12.06
CA GLY A 23 -33.60 -20.66 10.73
C GLY A 23 -34.61 -19.72 10.03
N ILE A 24 -34.60 -19.74 8.70
CA ILE A 24 -35.33 -18.92 7.72
C ILE A 24 -36.86 -18.98 7.86
N VAL A 25 -37.59 -17.87 7.60
CA VAL A 25 -38.87 -17.85 6.85
C VAL A 25 -39.03 -16.55 6.03
N VAL A 26 -39.42 -16.75 4.77
CA VAL A 26 -39.75 -15.80 3.70
C VAL A 26 -41.15 -15.21 3.87
N SER A 27 -41.38 -13.98 3.41
CA SER A 27 -42.71 -13.57 2.92
C SER A 27 -42.59 -12.53 1.81
N ALA A 28 -43.20 -12.87 0.67
CA ALA A 28 -43.46 -12.02 -0.47
C ALA A 28 -44.94 -11.60 -0.45
N VAL A 29 -45.25 -10.38 -0.91
CA VAL A 29 -46.61 -9.99 -1.32
C VAL A 29 -46.55 -9.14 -2.59
N CYS A 30 -47.43 -9.50 -3.52
CA CYS A 30 -47.67 -9.00 -4.87
C CYS A 30 -48.34 -7.62 -5.00
N GLY A 31 -48.23 -7.06 -6.21
CA GLY A 31 -49.24 -6.24 -6.92
C GLY A 31 -48.64 -5.66 -8.21
N CYS A 32 -48.89 -6.21 -9.42
CA CYS A 32 -49.97 -5.87 -10.39
C CYS A 32 -50.10 -4.35 -10.66
N LYS A 33 -50.20 -3.78 -11.88
CA LYS A 33 -50.65 -4.23 -13.22
C LYS A 33 -50.53 -3.04 -14.23
N GLY A 34 -50.40 -3.34 -15.53
CA GLY A 34 -50.86 -2.55 -16.71
C GLY A 34 -49.98 -1.35 -17.14
N GLY A 35 -49.79 -1.01 -18.42
CA GLY A 35 -50.34 -1.45 -19.71
C GLY A 35 -50.38 -0.25 -20.70
N GLU A 36 -49.97 -0.49 -21.95
CA GLU A 36 -50.32 0.21 -23.23
C GLU A 36 -49.93 1.70 -23.40
N GLU A 37 -49.03 2.05 -24.35
CA GLU A 37 -49.25 2.39 -25.77
C GLU A 37 -50.18 3.59 -26.04
N SER A 38 -49.63 4.68 -26.63
CA SER A 38 -50.09 5.21 -27.94
C SER A 38 -49.42 6.55 -28.31
N ASP A 39 -49.03 6.63 -29.59
CA ASP A 39 -48.60 7.80 -30.37
C ASP A 39 -49.57 8.99 -30.38
N GLY A 40 -49.06 10.17 -30.78
CA GLY A 40 -49.91 11.23 -31.32
C GLY A 40 -49.24 12.60 -31.45
N ASP A 41 -48.75 12.89 -32.66
CA ASP A 41 -48.35 14.22 -33.15
C ASP A 41 -49.40 15.32 -32.93
N VAL A 42 -48.94 16.59 -32.98
CA VAL A 42 -49.48 17.72 -33.78
C VAL A 42 -49.19 19.08 -33.10
N GLU A 43 -48.21 19.79 -33.68
CA GLU A 43 -48.01 21.25 -33.68
C GLU A 43 -49.19 22.01 -34.38
N PRO A 44 -49.24 23.36 -34.52
CA PRO A 44 -48.61 24.47 -33.78
C PRO A 44 -49.55 25.71 -33.59
N LYS A 45 -48.93 26.81 -33.10
CA LYS A 45 -49.29 28.26 -33.24
C LYS A 45 -50.31 28.85 -32.26
N SER A 46 -49.84 29.80 -31.42
CA SER A 46 -49.91 31.25 -31.73
C SER A 46 -49.62 32.15 -30.51
N SER A 47 -48.58 32.99 -30.68
CA SER A 47 -48.62 34.45 -30.46
C SER A 47 -49.13 35.01 -29.12
N SER A 48 -48.25 35.66 -28.36
CA SER A 48 -48.28 37.14 -28.31
C SER A 48 -47.08 37.73 -27.56
N THR A 49 -46.67 38.87 -28.09
CA THR A 49 -45.55 39.75 -27.78
C THR A 49 -45.82 40.60 -26.54
N VAL A 50 -44.83 40.78 -25.66
CA VAL A 50 -44.64 42.06 -24.94
C VAL A 50 -43.15 42.39 -24.89
N GLN A 51 -42.85 43.61 -25.34
CA GLN A 51 -41.55 44.24 -25.41
C GLN A 51 -41.01 44.63 -24.03
N ALA A 52 -39.70 44.50 -23.82
CA ALA A 52 -38.93 45.45 -23.03
C ALA A 52 -37.44 45.39 -23.42
N THR A 53 -36.89 46.54 -23.76
CA THR A 53 -35.45 46.88 -23.75
C THR A 53 -35.37 48.33 -23.24
N PRO A 54 -34.21 48.84 -22.82
CA PRO A 54 -33.15 48.18 -22.04
C PRO A 54 -32.65 49.10 -20.90
N THR A 55 -32.17 48.58 -19.77
CA THR A 55 -31.17 49.34 -18.97
C THR A 55 -30.23 48.40 -18.24
N GLN A 56 -28.95 48.64 -18.47
CA GLN A 56 -27.78 48.03 -17.87
C GLN A 56 -27.86 48.06 -16.33
N GLN A 57 -27.58 46.93 -15.68
CA GLN A 57 -26.64 46.79 -14.57
C GLN A 57 -26.65 45.36 -14.03
N ASN A 58 -25.45 44.78 -13.92
CA ASN A 58 -25.09 43.57 -13.16
C ASN A 58 -25.63 42.22 -13.64
N GLU A 59 -25.02 41.68 -14.70
CA GLU A 59 -24.75 40.24 -14.80
C GLU A 59 -23.29 40.03 -15.19
N LEU A 60 -22.41 40.24 -14.21
CA LEU A 60 -21.18 39.46 -14.07
C LEU A 60 -21.42 38.49 -12.92
N THR A 61 -22.34 37.55 -13.12
CA THR A 61 -22.40 36.33 -12.31
C THR A 61 -21.36 35.38 -12.88
N VAL A 62 -20.10 35.76 -12.60
CA VAL A 62 -18.91 34.95 -12.79
C VAL A 62 -19.07 33.73 -11.89
N GLN A 63 -18.98 32.54 -12.49
CA GLN A 63 -18.18 31.39 -12.04
C GLN A 63 -17.48 31.53 -10.67
N ALA A 64 -18.23 31.60 -9.56
CA ALA A 64 -17.67 31.82 -8.23
C ALA A 64 -17.98 30.71 -7.21
N GLU A 65 -18.68 29.63 -7.61
CA GLU A 65 -19.00 28.53 -6.69
C GLU A 65 -18.17 27.24 -6.94
N ALA A 66 -17.15 27.31 -7.81
CA ALA A 66 -16.19 26.22 -8.02
C ALA A 66 -14.73 26.58 -7.67
N ILE A 67 -14.48 27.76 -7.08
CA ILE A 67 -13.13 28.26 -6.71
C ILE A 67 -12.97 28.42 -5.18
N ALA A 68 -14.00 28.12 -4.39
CA ALA A 68 -13.93 28.28 -2.93
C ALA A 68 -13.19 27.13 -2.22
N GLY A 69 -13.20 25.90 -2.75
CA GLY A 69 -12.56 24.74 -2.12
C GLY A 69 -11.02 24.74 -2.20
N SER A 70 -10.45 25.29 -3.27
CA SER A 70 -8.99 25.32 -3.48
C SER A 70 -8.29 26.43 -2.69
N ASN A 71 -8.97 27.56 -2.45
CA ASN A 71 -8.42 28.68 -1.67
C ASN A 71 -8.40 28.42 -0.16
N GLU A 72 -9.32 27.63 0.38
CA GLU A 72 -9.36 27.35 1.83
C GLU A 72 -8.30 26.32 2.23
N SER A 73 -8.05 25.30 1.39
CA SER A 73 -6.98 24.31 1.64
C SER A 73 -5.58 24.90 1.55
N SER A 74 -5.34 25.86 0.64
CA SER A 74 -4.07 26.58 0.57
C SER A 74 -3.83 27.46 1.81
N THR A 75 -4.89 28.07 2.33
CA THR A 75 -4.84 28.93 3.53
C THR A 75 -4.39 28.15 4.79
N ILE A 76 -4.74 26.86 4.90
CA ILE A 76 -4.36 26.01 6.05
C ILE A 76 -2.85 25.78 6.08
N LEU A 77 -2.32 25.36 4.93
CA LEU A 77 -0.90 25.03 4.82
C LEU A 77 -0.05 26.28 4.94
N GLU A 78 -0.50 27.42 4.40
CA GLU A 78 0.17 28.70 4.59
C GLU A 78 0.29 29.08 6.08
N VAL A 79 -0.73 28.81 6.90
CA VAL A 79 -0.65 29.08 8.36
C VAL A 79 0.37 28.15 9.04
N ILE A 80 0.38 26.86 8.69
CA ILE A 80 1.33 25.89 9.23
C ILE A 80 2.77 26.20 8.76
N GLU A 81 2.95 26.64 7.51
CA GLU A 81 4.26 26.98 6.93
C GLU A 81 4.88 28.22 7.55
N ASN A 82 4.06 29.21 7.87
CA ASN A 82 4.50 30.46 8.47
C ASN A 82 4.69 30.36 9.99
N SER A 83 4.41 29.20 10.59
CA SER A 83 4.70 28.94 12.00
C SER A 83 6.20 28.81 12.26
N GLU A 84 6.68 29.32 13.39
CA GLU A 84 8.10 29.16 13.79
C GLU A 84 8.45 27.69 14.10
N GLY A 85 7.43 26.85 14.30
CA GLY A 85 7.47 25.42 14.59
C GLY A 85 6.03 24.89 14.77
N PHE A 86 5.85 23.59 14.68
CA PHE A 86 4.56 22.95 14.97
C PHE A 86 4.76 21.63 15.71
N THR A 87 3.73 21.24 16.46
CA THR A 87 3.68 19.96 17.14
C THR A 87 3.02 18.94 16.23
N LEU A 88 3.75 17.88 15.87
CA LEU A 88 3.18 16.70 15.26
C LEU A 88 2.54 15.82 16.33
N ILE A 89 1.34 15.32 16.08
CA ILE A 89 0.57 14.44 16.98
C ILE A 89 0.35 13.08 16.31
N SER A 90 0.51 11.98 17.05
CA SER A 90 0.01 10.67 16.65
C SER A 90 -1.20 10.30 17.51
N PHE A 91 -2.21 9.70 16.88
CA PHE A 91 -3.42 9.27 17.57
C PHE A 91 -3.39 7.76 17.81
N ALA A 92 -3.93 7.35 18.96
CA ALA A 92 -4.10 5.94 19.30
C ALA A 92 -5.39 5.39 18.68
N ASP A 93 -5.47 4.08 18.50
CA ASP A 93 -6.77 3.45 18.30
C ASP A 93 -7.64 3.64 19.55
N SER A 94 -8.93 3.84 19.32
CA SER A 94 -10.01 3.90 20.31
C SER A 94 -10.04 2.70 21.28
N SER A 95 -9.37 1.60 20.94
CA SER A 95 -9.18 0.40 21.77
C SER A 95 -8.17 0.55 22.91
N VAL A 96 -7.36 1.62 22.94
CA VAL A 96 -6.36 1.85 24.00
C VAL A 96 -7.03 2.31 25.30
N ALA A 97 -6.72 1.62 26.40
CA ALA A 97 -7.32 1.88 27.71
C ALA A 97 -6.85 3.23 28.29
N LYS A 98 -7.78 4.21 28.32
CA LYS A 98 -7.69 5.53 28.98
C LYS A 98 -6.40 6.32 28.65
N PRO A 99 -6.38 7.03 27.51
CA PRO A 99 -5.31 7.95 27.17
C PRO A 99 -5.29 9.13 28.16
N ALA A 100 -4.09 9.65 28.45
CA ALA A 100 -3.90 10.81 29.32
C ALA A 100 -4.45 12.10 28.71
N GLU A 101 -4.44 12.20 27.38
CA GLU A 101 -4.82 13.39 26.62
C GLU A 101 -5.73 13.04 25.44
N LYS A 102 -6.62 13.97 25.09
CA LYS A 102 -7.47 13.89 23.90
C LYS A 102 -7.48 15.21 23.16
N ILE A 103 -7.49 15.15 21.83
CA ILE A 103 -7.70 16.30 20.95
C ILE A 103 -8.93 15.99 20.09
N HIS A 104 -9.93 16.88 20.12
CA HIS A 104 -11.25 16.69 19.48
C HIS A 104 -11.95 15.35 19.78
N GLY A 105 -11.69 14.79 20.96
CA GLY A 105 -12.24 13.51 21.40
C GLY A 105 -11.41 12.29 20.99
N TYR A 106 -10.39 12.46 20.14
CA TYR A 106 -9.48 11.41 19.73
C TYR A 106 -8.32 11.25 20.70
N PRO A 107 -7.95 10.00 21.04
CA PRO A 107 -6.90 9.73 22.02
C PRO A 107 -5.51 10.04 21.45
N VAL A 108 -4.74 10.88 22.13
CA VAL A 108 -3.35 11.16 21.73
C VAL A 108 -2.44 10.02 22.20
N SER A 109 -1.64 9.48 21.28
CA SER A 109 -0.61 8.46 21.56
C SER A 109 0.72 9.12 21.88
N SER A 110 1.21 10.00 21.01
CA SER A 110 2.47 10.73 21.21
C SER A 110 2.45 12.10 20.53
N LYS A 111 3.39 12.96 20.94
CA LYS A 111 3.63 14.30 20.36
C LYS A 111 5.13 14.49 20.11
N VAL A 112 5.48 15.19 19.03
CA VAL A 112 6.85 15.55 18.67
C VAL A 112 6.85 17.00 18.20
N GLU A 113 7.71 17.82 18.79
CA GLU A 113 7.93 19.19 18.29
C GLU A 113 8.81 19.15 17.05
N VAL A 114 8.39 19.86 16.00
CA VAL A 114 9.09 19.93 14.71
C VAL A 114 9.62 21.35 14.51
N ASP A 115 10.83 21.57 15.01
CA ASP A 115 11.54 22.86 14.91
C ASP A 115 12.54 22.89 13.74
N ASP A 116 12.88 21.72 13.17
CA ASP A 116 13.80 21.62 12.04
C ASP A 116 13.13 22.08 10.75
N GLN A 117 13.69 23.13 10.13
CA GLN A 117 13.13 23.74 8.93
C GLN A 117 13.04 22.75 7.76
N SER A 118 14.04 21.88 7.57
CA SER A 118 14.03 20.93 6.46
C SER A 118 12.93 19.89 6.62
N LEU A 119 12.76 19.34 7.83
CA LEU A 119 11.69 18.40 8.13
C LEU A 119 10.31 19.04 8.02
N ARG A 120 10.15 20.31 8.45
CA ARG A 120 8.90 21.05 8.26
C ARG A 120 8.55 21.21 6.78
N GLU A 121 9.51 21.65 5.96
CA GLU A 121 9.31 21.82 4.52
C GLU A 121 8.93 20.50 3.84
N GLN A 122 9.55 19.38 4.24
CA GLN A 122 9.19 18.05 3.75
C GLN A 122 7.76 17.65 4.16
N LEU A 123 7.42 17.78 5.44
CA LEU A 123 6.10 17.43 5.95
C LEU A 123 5.00 18.25 5.28
N VAL A 124 5.16 19.57 5.23
CA VAL A 124 4.15 20.44 4.62
C VAL A 124 4.11 20.31 3.09
N GLY A 125 5.27 20.17 2.43
CA GLY A 125 5.34 19.91 0.99
C GLY A 125 4.61 18.62 0.61
N SER A 126 4.80 17.56 1.40
CA SER A 126 4.09 16.28 1.19
C SER A 126 2.57 16.43 1.38
N LEU A 127 2.12 17.19 2.39
CA LEU A 127 0.70 17.49 2.60
C LEU A 127 0.09 18.27 1.44
N ARG A 128 0.79 19.30 0.95
CA ARG A 128 0.34 20.11 -0.19
C ARG A 128 0.08 19.25 -1.43
N SER A 129 0.96 18.30 -1.70
CA SER A 129 0.80 17.36 -2.83
C SER A 129 -0.33 16.34 -2.62
N ALA A 130 -0.79 16.15 -1.39
CA ALA A 130 -1.81 15.17 -1.03
C ALA A 130 -3.19 15.77 -0.80
N LEU A 131 -3.28 17.09 -0.55
CA LEU A 131 -4.49 17.86 -0.30
C LEU A 131 -5.01 18.52 -1.59
N ASP A 132 -5.35 17.72 -2.60
CA ASP A 132 -6.18 18.16 -3.74
C ASP A 132 -6.50 16.94 -4.61
N VAL A 133 -7.35 16.04 -4.11
CA VAL A 133 -7.72 14.84 -4.86
C VAL A 133 -9.25 14.73 -4.84
N ASP A 134 -9.87 14.65 -6.01
CA ASP A 134 -11.30 14.31 -6.24
C ASP A 134 -11.65 12.88 -5.74
N ALA A 135 -11.15 12.50 -4.57
CA ALA A 135 -11.27 11.19 -3.97
C ALA A 135 -12.51 11.12 -3.08
N MET A 136 -13.31 10.07 -3.28
CA MET A 136 -14.33 9.68 -2.31
C MET A 136 -13.64 9.24 -1.01
N TYR A 137 -14.05 9.82 0.12
CA TYR A 137 -13.56 9.48 1.46
C TYR A 137 -14.67 8.81 2.29
N ASP A 138 -14.28 8.10 3.34
CA ASP A 138 -15.23 7.54 4.29
C ASP A 138 -15.92 8.67 5.09
N SER A 139 -17.20 8.53 5.38
CA SER A 139 -18.02 9.55 6.06
C SER A 139 -17.57 9.90 7.48
N GLN A 140 -16.60 9.16 8.05
CA GLN A 140 -16.14 9.30 9.41
C GLN A 140 -14.62 9.38 9.49
N LEU A 141 -14.11 10.48 10.07
CA LEU A 141 -12.70 10.68 10.33
C LEU A 141 -12.18 9.62 11.30
N ASN A 142 -11.12 8.91 10.91
CA ASN A 142 -10.31 8.10 11.80
C ASN A 142 -8.87 8.65 11.78
N PRO A 143 -8.56 9.66 12.62
CA PRO A 143 -7.30 10.37 12.53
C PRO A 143 -6.17 9.46 13.03
N GLU A 144 -5.10 9.39 12.24
CA GLU A 144 -3.87 8.69 12.58
C GLU A 144 -2.82 9.67 13.08
N PHE A 145 -2.82 10.87 12.48
CA PHE A 145 -1.88 11.94 12.78
C PHE A 145 -2.61 13.28 12.90
N GLY A 146 -1.92 14.26 13.46
CA GLY A 146 -2.34 15.65 13.40
C GLY A 146 -1.17 16.61 13.46
N ILE A 147 -1.40 17.85 13.03
CA ILE A 147 -0.49 18.98 13.19
C ILE A 147 -1.18 20.00 14.06
N GLN A 148 -0.52 20.46 15.11
CA GLN A 148 -0.96 21.57 15.94
C GLN A 148 0.06 22.70 15.83
N SER A 149 -0.41 23.90 15.51
CA SER A 149 0.40 25.11 15.43
C SER A 149 -0.27 26.21 16.25
N GLU A 150 0.52 27.04 16.93
CA GLU A 150 0.04 28.22 17.64
C GLU A 150 0.68 29.47 17.02
N HIS A 151 -0.15 30.42 16.58
CA HIS A 151 0.30 31.70 16.03
C HIS A 151 -0.53 32.84 16.61
N GLU A 152 0.13 33.84 17.20
CA GLU A 152 -0.53 34.99 17.83
C GLU A 152 -1.61 34.63 18.88
N GLY A 153 -1.46 33.49 19.57
CA GLY A 153 -2.41 32.98 20.56
C GLY A 153 -3.64 32.28 19.98
N VAL A 154 -3.66 32.04 18.66
CA VAL A 154 -4.65 31.22 17.96
C VAL A 154 -4.07 29.82 17.75
N VAL A 155 -4.86 28.80 18.08
CA VAL A 155 -4.45 27.40 17.92
C VAL A 155 -5.13 26.82 16.68
N ASP A 156 -4.30 26.36 15.74
CA ASP A 156 -4.71 25.68 14.52
C ASP A 156 -4.35 24.19 14.60
N GLU A 157 -5.32 23.32 14.30
CA GLU A 157 -5.19 21.87 14.41
C GLU A 157 -5.70 21.19 13.14
N LEU A 158 -4.82 20.52 12.41
CA LEU A 158 -5.15 19.69 11.26
C LEU A 158 -5.13 18.22 11.69
N LEU A 159 -6.28 17.55 11.69
CA LEU A 159 -6.40 16.12 11.96
C LEU A 159 -6.41 15.36 10.64
N ILE A 160 -5.63 14.29 10.55
CA ILE A 160 -5.34 13.59 9.29
C ILE A 160 -5.60 12.09 9.47
N GLY A 161 -6.57 11.57 8.74
CA GLY A 161 -6.84 10.14 8.60
C GLY A 161 -6.44 9.66 7.21
N PHE A 162 -5.18 9.25 7.03
CA PHE A 162 -4.69 8.81 5.72
C PHE A 162 -5.43 7.55 5.21
N SER A 163 -5.75 6.59 6.08
CA SER A 163 -6.52 5.40 5.69
C SER A 163 -8.00 5.71 5.41
N SER A 164 -8.57 6.72 6.07
CA SER A 164 -9.94 7.18 5.77
C SER A 164 -9.98 8.17 4.59
N GLY A 165 -8.83 8.58 4.06
CA GLY A 165 -8.70 9.54 2.97
C GLY A 165 -9.20 10.94 3.31
N GLN A 166 -9.21 11.32 4.59
CA GLN A 166 -9.86 12.55 5.07
C GLN A 166 -8.94 13.38 5.96
N ALA A 167 -8.99 14.70 5.81
CA ALA A 167 -8.35 15.67 6.68
C ALA A 167 -9.37 16.71 7.17
N VAL A 168 -9.29 17.11 8.44
CA VAL A 168 -10.21 18.07 9.06
C VAL A 168 -9.41 19.14 9.80
N TRP A 169 -9.71 20.40 9.50
CA TRP A 169 -9.07 21.55 10.13
C TRP A 169 -9.96 22.19 11.18
N TYR A 170 -9.36 22.46 12.33
CA TYR A 170 -9.93 23.17 13.46
C TYR A 170 -9.11 24.41 13.78
N ARG A 171 -9.80 25.49 14.18
CA ARG A 171 -9.21 26.70 14.75
C ARG A 171 -9.90 27.05 16.04
N ASP A 172 -9.15 27.20 17.12
CA ASP A 172 -9.66 27.45 18.48
C ASP A 172 -10.83 26.52 18.86
N GLY A 173 -10.69 25.23 18.54
CA GLY A 173 -11.72 24.22 18.83
C GLY A 173 -12.88 24.15 17.84
N LYS A 174 -12.95 25.01 16.82
CA LYS A 174 -14.04 25.04 15.84
C LYS A 174 -13.58 24.45 14.52
N LYS A 175 -14.33 23.47 14.02
CA LYS A 175 -14.13 22.91 12.69
C LYS A 175 -14.35 24.00 11.63
N LEU A 176 -13.35 24.22 10.79
CA LEU A 176 -13.38 25.19 9.70
C LEU A 176 -13.55 24.48 8.35
N LEU A 177 -12.74 23.45 8.09
CA LEU A 177 -12.71 22.74 6.82
C LEU A 177 -12.68 21.23 7.01
N GLU A 178 -13.27 20.52 6.06
CA GLU A 178 -13.08 19.09 5.84
C GLU A 178 -12.76 18.87 4.37
N THR A 179 -11.71 18.10 4.09
CA THR A 179 -11.23 17.85 2.73
C THR A 179 -10.68 16.43 2.59
N SER A 180 -10.49 16.01 1.35
CA SER A 180 -9.86 14.73 1.01
C SER A 180 -8.34 14.83 1.12
N ILE A 181 -7.70 13.71 1.46
CA ILE A 181 -6.24 13.59 1.46
C ILE A 181 -5.80 12.23 0.94
N SER A 182 -4.71 12.21 0.15
CA SER A 182 -4.11 10.96 -0.31
C SER A 182 -3.31 10.24 0.77
N LEU A 183 -3.13 8.92 0.63
CA LEU A 183 -2.32 8.08 1.53
C LEU A 183 -0.81 8.40 1.51
N ARG A 184 -0.32 9.12 0.50
CA ARG A 184 1.12 9.27 0.21
C ARG A 184 1.97 9.81 1.37
N PRO A 185 1.56 10.84 2.13
CA PRO A 185 2.40 11.41 3.18
C PRO A 185 2.52 10.54 4.44
N ARG A 186 1.69 9.49 4.57
CA ARG A 186 1.57 8.68 5.80
C ARG A 186 2.91 8.15 6.32
N ALA A 187 3.78 7.68 5.44
CA ALA A 187 5.06 7.09 5.81
C ALA A 187 6.01 8.12 6.46
N LEU A 188 6.06 9.33 5.90
CA LEU A 188 6.88 10.43 6.44
C LEU A 188 6.43 10.81 7.85
N PHE A 189 5.11 10.85 8.09
CA PHE A 189 4.54 11.14 9.40
C PHE A 189 4.87 10.04 10.42
N GLY A 190 4.78 8.76 10.03
CA GLY A 190 5.17 7.62 10.88
C GLY A 190 6.65 7.65 11.29
N LYS A 191 7.54 8.08 10.40
CA LYS A 191 8.99 8.19 10.65
C LYS A 191 9.32 9.15 11.80
N VAL A 192 8.63 10.29 11.88
CA VAL A 192 8.85 11.31 12.93
C VAL A 192 8.58 10.75 14.34
N PHE A 193 7.61 9.84 14.48
CA PHE A 193 7.27 9.25 15.78
C PHE A 193 8.05 8.00 16.14
N GLY A 194 9.01 7.58 15.30
CA GLY A 194 9.61 6.25 15.43
C GLY A 194 8.55 5.14 15.39
N MET A 195 7.40 5.41 14.75
CA MET A 195 6.30 4.46 14.59
C MET A 195 6.66 3.49 13.48
N THR A 196 7.53 2.53 13.81
CA THR A 196 7.72 1.31 13.04
C THR A 196 6.51 0.40 13.27
N GLY A 197 5.37 0.67 12.61
CA GLY A 197 4.25 -0.30 12.63
C GLY A 197 2.79 0.17 12.53
N MET A 198 2.43 1.27 11.88
CA MET A 198 1.01 1.56 11.50
C MET A 198 0.81 1.41 9.98
N PRO A 199 -0.36 0.92 9.51
CA PRO A 199 -0.49 -0.02 8.40
C PRO A 199 0.42 0.34 7.25
N ALA A 200 1.41 -0.51 7.06
CA ALA A 200 2.54 -0.26 6.18
C ALA A 200 2.04 0.36 4.87
N ALA A 201 2.48 1.58 4.55
CA ALA A 201 3.01 1.74 3.21
C ALA A 201 4.00 0.59 3.09
N ARG A 202 3.58 -0.48 2.39
CA ARG A 202 4.28 -1.77 2.37
C ARG A 202 5.76 -1.47 2.25
N ARG A 203 6.57 -2.02 3.16
CA ARG A 203 8.03 -1.86 3.08
C ARG A 203 8.40 -2.15 1.63
N PRO A 204 9.21 -1.30 0.97
CA PRO A 204 9.66 -1.56 -0.38
C PRO A 204 10.09 -3.02 -0.52
N LEU A 205 9.68 -3.67 -1.60
CA LEU A 205 10.03 -5.07 -1.82
C LEU A 205 11.23 -5.15 -2.75
N VAL A 206 12.33 -5.74 -2.29
CA VAL A 206 13.45 -6.12 -3.16
C VAL A 206 13.42 -7.63 -3.33
N VAL A 207 13.13 -8.08 -4.54
CA VAL A 207 13.20 -9.48 -4.95
C VAL A 207 14.48 -9.64 -5.76
N PHE A 208 15.19 -10.75 -5.61
CA PHE A 208 16.27 -11.09 -6.53
C PHE A 208 16.37 -12.60 -6.72
N SER A 209 16.84 -13.01 -7.90
CA SER A 209 17.19 -14.40 -8.19
C SER A 209 18.70 -14.56 -8.33
N ILE A 210 19.28 -15.62 -7.77
CA ILE A 210 20.75 -15.81 -7.81
C ILE A 210 21.21 -16.24 -9.20
N ALA A 211 22.22 -15.56 -9.73
CA ALA A 211 22.84 -15.89 -11.02
C ALA A 211 23.60 -17.23 -11.02
N GLY A 212 23.61 -17.92 -12.17
CA GLY A 212 24.66 -18.91 -12.51
C GLY A 212 24.69 -20.20 -11.70
N VAL A 213 23.66 -20.46 -10.88
CA VAL A 213 23.60 -21.63 -10.00
C VAL A 213 23.59 -22.94 -10.82
N GLU A 214 23.03 -22.97 -12.02
CA GLU A 214 22.99 -24.22 -12.80
C GLU A 214 24.34 -24.60 -13.44
N THR A 215 25.28 -23.66 -13.53
CA THR A 215 26.54 -23.82 -14.26
C THR A 215 27.78 -23.91 -13.37
N SER A 216 27.61 -23.93 -12.05
CA SER A 216 28.69 -23.99 -11.07
C SER A 216 29.09 -25.42 -10.71
N ASP A 217 30.36 -25.61 -10.38
CA ASP A 217 30.89 -26.87 -9.82
C ASP A 217 30.36 -27.13 -8.39
N ASP A 218 30.01 -26.07 -7.64
CA ASP A 218 29.36 -26.18 -6.32
C ASP A 218 28.23 -25.14 -6.17
N PRO A 219 27.06 -25.42 -6.75
CA PRO A 219 25.94 -24.49 -6.77
C PRO A 219 25.30 -24.27 -5.40
N GLY A 220 25.36 -25.29 -4.53
CA GLY A 220 24.89 -25.18 -3.16
C GLY A 220 25.76 -24.24 -2.32
N GLN A 221 27.08 -24.25 -2.52
CA GLN A 221 27.97 -23.32 -1.83
C GLN A 221 27.74 -21.88 -2.28
N ILE A 222 27.53 -21.62 -3.57
CA ILE A 222 27.20 -20.26 -4.06
C ILE A 222 25.91 -19.74 -3.41
N VAL A 223 24.85 -20.56 -3.39
CA VAL A 223 23.59 -20.19 -2.75
C VAL A 223 23.80 -19.88 -1.26
N TYR A 224 24.57 -20.72 -0.57
CA TYR A 224 24.91 -20.52 0.83
C TYR A 224 25.68 -19.20 1.06
N ASP A 225 26.72 -18.93 0.28
CA ASP A 225 27.56 -17.74 0.45
C ASP A 225 26.77 -16.44 0.23
N ASN A 226 25.91 -16.41 -0.80
CA ASN A 226 25.04 -15.25 -1.04
C ASN A 226 24.01 -15.07 0.08
N ALA A 227 23.36 -16.15 0.52
CA ALA A 227 22.32 -16.08 1.54
C ALA A 227 22.89 -15.74 2.93
N TYR A 228 24.10 -16.23 3.26
CA TYR A 228 24.82 -15.88 4.48
C TYR A 228 25.33 -14.44 4.43
N GLY A 229 25.88 -14.02 3.30
CA GLY A 229 26.27 -12.62 3.10
C GLY A 229 25.10 -11.66 3.32
N LEU A 230 23.91 -12.03 2.85
CA LEU A 230 22.73 -11.20 3.01
C LEU A 230 22.27 -11.15 4.48
N GLU A 231 22.18 -12.29 5.15
CA GLU A 231 21.83 -12.36 6.57
C GLU A 231 22.78 -11.52 7.44
N MET A 232 24.07 -11.50 7.13
CA MET A 232 25.06 -10.69 7.85
C MET A 232 24.95 -9.17 7.61
N GLN A 233 24.24 -8.75 6.56
CA GLN A 233 24.13 -7.35 6.14
C GLN A 233 22.75 -6.76 6.39
N LEU A 234 21.70 -7.58 6.35
CA LEU A 234 20.37 -7.19 6.79
C LEU A 234 20.42 -6.87 8.29
N ASP A 235 20.51 -5.59 8.61
CA ASP A 235 20.29 -5.10 9.97
C ASP A 235 18.80 -4.79 10.15
N ASN A 236 18.31 -4.86 11.39
CA ASN A 236 16.97 -4.44 11.80
C ASN A 236 16.68 -2.97 11.47
N GLU A 237 17.71 -2.19 11.13
CA GLU A 237 17.61 -0.80 10.69
C GLU A 237 17.15 -0.66 9.22
N TRP A 238 17.27 -1.70 8.39
CA TRP A 238 16.89 -1.62 6.98
C TRP A 238 15.38 -1.74 6.82
N TYR A 239 14.74 -0.71 6.25
CA TYR A 239 13.28 -0.61 6.11
C TYR A 239 12.78 -1.18 4.77
N VAL A 240 13.26 -2.36 4.38
CA VAL A 240 12.94 -3.03 3.10
C VAL A 240 12.54 -4.49 3.35
N ASP A 241 11.53 -5.01 2.65
CA ASP A 241 11.26 -6.45 2.61
C ASP A 241 12.14 -7.06 1.51
N THR A 242 12.81 -8.16 1.80
CA THR A 242 13.79 -8.77 0.89
C THR A 242 13.44 -10.22 0.61
N VAL A 243 13.34 -10.59 -0.67
CA VAL A 243 13.02 -11.96 -1.11
C VAL A 243 14.16 -12.51 -1.96
N MET A 244 14.75 -13.60 -1.51
CA MET A 244 15.78 -14.35 -2.22
C MET A 244 15.18 -15.54 -2.95
N LEU A 245 15.28 -15.55 -4.28
CA LEU A 245 14.80 -16.63 -5.13
C LEU A 245 15.95 -17.51 -5.64
N VAL A 246 15.77 -18.82 -5.58
CA VAL A 246 16.69 -19.83 -6.14
C VAL A 246 15.94 -20.89 -6.92
N VAL A 247 16.64 -21.71 -7.71
CA VAL A 247 15.97 -22.88 -8.31
C VAL A 247 15.49 -23.85 -7.20
N PRO A 248 14.39 -24.59 -7.43
CA PRO A 248 13.71 -25.36 -6.38
C PRO A 248 14.63 -26.28 -5.57
N GLU A 249 15.62 -26.89 -6.22
CA GLU A 249 16.56 -27.85 -5.63
C GLU A 249 17.45 -27.24 -4.52
N TYR A 250 17.59 -25.92 -4.44
CA TYR A 250 18.46 -25.24 -3.47
C TYR A 250 17.73 -24.42 -2.42
N VAL A 251 16.39 -24.42 -2.40
CA VAL A 251 15.69 -23.62 -1.38
C VAL A 251 16.02 -24.10 0.04
N ASP A 252 16.24 -25.40 0.23
CA ASP A 252 16.67 -25.97 1.50
C ASP A 252 18.04 -25.44 1.99
N VAL A 253 18.90 -25.04 1.07
CA VAL A 253 20.20 -24.45 1.41
C VAL A 253 19.98 -23.13 2.14
N ILE A 254 19.10 -22.27 1.63
CA ILE A 254 18.72 -21.02 2.31
C ILE A 254 17.99 -21.36 3.61
N ALA A 255 16.92 -22.16 3.52
CA ALA A 255 15.99 -22.35 4.62
C ALA A 255 16.58 -23.05 5.86
N ASN A 256 17.64 -23.84 5.70
CA ASN A 256 18.20 -24.65 6.77
C ASN A 256 19.67 -24.36 7.06
N ARG A 257 20.39 -23.68 6.17
CA ARG A 257 21.82 -23.38 6.38
C ARG A 257 22.10 -21.91 6.62
N THR A 258 21.16 -21.00 6.36
CA THR A 258 21.33 -19.58 6.65
C THR A 258 20.32 -19.10 7.69
N GLY A 259 20.69 -18.05 8.44
CA GLY A 259 19.83 -17.42 9.44
C GLY A 259 18.69 -16.60 8.84
N LEU A 260 18.63 -16.47 7.50
CA LEU A 260 17.77 -15.56 6.75
C LEU A 260 16.28 -15.67 7.13
N LEU A 261 15.80 -16.84 7.57
CA LEU A 261 14.40 -17.04 7.96
C LEU A 261 14.06 -16.63 9.40
N ASN A 262 15.04 -16.23 10.20
CA ASN A 262 14.82 -15.69 11.54
C ASN A 262 14.65 -14.16 11.54
N GLU A 263 14.88 -13.51 10.38
CA GLU A 263 14.77 -12.07 10.22
C GLU A 263 13.34 -11.67 9.82
N GLU A 264 12.79 -10.62 10.44
CA GLU A 264 11.42 -10.17 10.18
C GLU A 264 11.21 -9.62 8.76
N ALA A 265 12.31 -9.35 8.04
CA ALA A 265 12.33 -8.63 6.76
C ALA A 265 12.84 -9.47 5.58
N ALA A 266 13.28 -10.71 5.81
CA ALA A 266 13.97 -11.51 4.80
C ALA A 266 13.25 -12.84 4.55
N PHE A 267 13.06 -13.18 3.28
CA PHE A 267 12.27 -14.33 2.88
C PHE A 267 12.98 -15.18 1.84
N ALA A 268 12.81 -16.50 1.93
CA ALA A 268 13.26 -17.44 0.92
C ALA A 268 12.11 -17.79 -0.04
N GLY A 269 12.47 -17.96 -1.32
CA GLY A 269 11.56 -18.40 -2.36
C GLY A 269 12.24 -19.15 -3.50
N THR A 270 11.45 -19.48 -4.51
CA THR A 270 11.91 -20.22 -5.69
C THR A 270 11.59 -19.50 -6.98
N THR A 271 12.46 -19.64 -7.99
CA THR A 271 12.28 -19.10 -9.35
C THR A 271 11.25 -19.88 -10.18
N SER A 272 10.82 -21.06 -9.71
CA SER A 272 9.81 -21.86 -10.41
C SER A 272 9.08 -22.84 -9.50
N VAL A 273 7.98 -23.41 -10.02
CA VAL A 273 7.25 -24.51 -9.40
C VAL A 273 8.13 -25.77 -9.43
N PRO A 274 8.22 -26.54 -8.32
CA PRO A 274 8.99 -27.77 -8.30
C PRO A 274 8.42 -28.78 -9.29
N LYS A 275 9.27 -29.60 -9.88
CA LYS A 275 8.86 -30.65 -10.82
C LYS A 275 7.76 -31.51 -10.18
N ALA A 276 6.70 -31.78 -10.94
CA ALA A 276 5.51 -32.51 -10.50
C ALA A 276 4.68 -31.85 -9.36
N GLY A 277 4.92 -30.59 -9.01
CA GLY A 277 4.16 -29.90 -7.95
C GLY A 277 4.42 -30.48 -6.57
N ALA A 278 5.63 -30.98 -6.32
CA ALA A 278 6.06 -31.60 -5.07
C ALA A 278 6.29 -30.56 -3.94
N PHE A 279 5.31 -29.68 -3.70
CA PHE A 279 5.37 -28.67 -2.63
C PHE A 279 5.56 -29.26 -1.23
N GLN A 280 5.25 -30.54 -1.04
CA GLN A 280 5.43 -31.24 0.24
C GLN A 280 6.90 -31.48 0.59
N GLU A 281 7.80 -31.42 -0.38
CA GLU A 281 9.24 -31.56 -0.16
C GLU A 281 9.86 -30.26 0.38
N TRP A 282 9.09 -29.17 0.36
CA TRP A 282 9.51 -27.89 0.89
C TRP A 282 9.39 -27.85 2.42
N PRO A 283 10.37 -27.26 3.11
CA PRO A 283 10.29 -27.14 4.55
C PRO A 283 9.06 -26.32 4.95
N GLU A 284 8.18 -26.97 5.71
CA GLU A 284 6.88 -26.43 6.12
C GLU A 284 7.08 -25.11 6.89
N GLY A 285 6.38 -24.06 6.47
CA GLY A 285 6.47 -22.72 7.08
C GLY A 285 7.76 -21.95 6.78
N LYS A 286 8.66 -22.46 5.93
CA LYS A 286 9.95 -21.82 5.60
C LYS A 286 10.06 -21.27 4.18
N ILE A 287 9.21 -21.72 3.25
CA ILE A 287 9.15 -21.19 1.88
C ILE A 287 7.90 -20.34 1.71
N ALA A 288 8.14 -19.05 1.48
CA ALA A 288 7.08 -18.06 1.41
C ALA A 288 6.78 -17.61 -0.03
N TRP A 289 7.70 -17.71 -0.99
CA TRP A 289 7.56 -17.06 -2.30
C TRP A 289 7.85 -17.98 -3.50
N VAL A 290 7.02 -17.88 -4.54
CA VAL A 290 7.15 -18.66 -5.78
C VAL A 290 6.99 -17.75 -6.98
N GLU A 291 8.01 -17.68 -7.82
CA GLU A 291 7.94 -17.01 -9.13
C GLU A 291 7.21 -17.89 -10.16
N LEU A 292 6.39 -17.23 -10.97
CA LEU A 292 5.60 -17.82 -12.02
C LEU A 292 5.66 -16.94 -13.28
N ASP A 293 6.10 -17.53 -14.38
CA ASP A 293 6.11 -16.87 -15.71
C ASP A 293 4.72 -16.85 -16.38
N SER A 294 3.73 -17.51 -15.78
CA SER A 294 2.35 -17.51 -16.26
C SER A 294 1.39 -17.79 -15.13
N LEU A 295 0.10 -17.58 -15.37
CA LEU A 295 -0.95 -17.95 -14.41
C LEU A 295 -1.09 -19.47 -14.19
N THR A 296 -0.35 -20.29 -14.94
CA THR A 296 -0.36 -21.75 -14.79
C THR A 296 0.22 -22.14 -13.43
N GLY A 297 -0.57 -22.83 -12.61
CA GLY A 297 -0.16 -23.27 -11.28
C GLY A 297 -0.47 -22.28 -10.15
N LEU A 298 -0.88 -21.04 -10.45
CA LEU A 298 -1.19 -20.01 -9.45
C LEU A 298 -2.20 -20.50 -8.40
N ALA A 299 -3.29 -21.13 -8.83
CA ALA A 299 -4.30 -21.67 -7.90
C ALA A 299 -3.70 -22.70 -6.92
N SER A 300 -2.73 -23.50 -7.37
CA SER A 300 -2.06 -24.49 -6.52
C SER A 300 -1.15 -23.81 -5.51
N ILE A 301 -0.38 -22.79 -5.93
CA ILE A 301 0.49 -21.98 -5.06
C ILE A 301 -0.32 -21.33 -3.94
N LEU A 302 -1.40 -20.63 -4.31
CA LEU A 302 -2.23 -19.91 -3.35
C LEU A 302 -2.98 -20.85 -2.39
N LYS A 303 -3.43 -22.02 -2.85
CA LYS A 303 -4.05 -23.05 -1.98
C LYS A 303 -3.09 -23.57 -0.92
N GLN A 304 -1.80 -23.64 -1.23
CA GLN A 304 -0.74 -24.02 -0.29
C GLN A 304 -0.27 -22.84 0.58
N ARG A 305 -0.92 -21.66 0.47
CA ARG A 305 -0.61 -20.45 1.23
C ARG A 305 0.79 -19.89 0.97
N HIS A 306 1.35 -20.14 -0.19
CA HIS A 306 2.55 -19.44 -0.64
C HIS A 306 2.18 -18.11 -1.31
N HIS A 307 3.09 -17.15 -1.26
CA HIS A 307 3.03 -15.92 -2.05
C HIS A 307 3.46 -16.22 -3.49
N ALA A 308 2.76 -15.63 -4.45
CA ALA A 308 3.08 -15.74 -5.87
C ALA A 308 3.69 -14.44 -6.39
N ILE A 309 4.79 -14.55 -7.11
CA ILE A 309 5.39 -13.46 -7.90
C ILE A 309 5.07 -13.77 -9.36
N LEU A 310 4.12 -13.04 -9.94
CA LEU A 310 3.70 -13.19 -11.33
C LEU A 310 4.54 -12.27 -12.20
N ARG A 311 5.37 -12.85 -13.07
CA ARG A 311 6.11 -12.07 -14.06
C ARG A 311 5.23 -11.72 -15.26
N ILE A 312 5.27 -10.44 -15.61
CA ILE A 312 4.60 -9.88 -16.78
C ILE A 312 5.66 -9.36 -17.74
N ASN A 313 5.90 -10.07 -18.82
CA ASN A 313 6.93 -9.74 -19.80
C ASN A 313 6.61 -8.42 -20.51
N ALA A 314 7.63 -7.68 -20.97
CA ALA A 314 7.44 -6.35 -21.56
C ALA A 314 6.51 -6.33 -22.79
N SER A 315 6.47 -7.44 -23.53
CA SER A 315 5.67 -7.61 -24.75
C SER A 315 4.24 -8.09 -24.52
N GLU A 316 3.87 -8.43 -23.28
CA GLU A 316 2.55 -8.99 -22.98
C GLU A 316 1.43 -7.94 -23.01
N ASP A 317 0.27 -8.35 -23.54
CA ASP A 317 -1.00 -7.64 -23.36
C ASP A 317 -1.50 -7.87 -21.93
N ILE A 318 -1.34 -6.86 -21.09
CA ILE A 318 -1.69 -6.89 -19.66
C ILE A 318 -3.15 -7.24 -19.44
N SER A 319 -4.08 -6.73 -20.26
CA SER A 319 -5.50 -7.00 -20.08
C SER A 319 -5.82 -8.45 -20.41
N ALA A 320 -5.27 -8.97 -21.51
CA ALA A 320 -5.40 -10.38 -21.86
C ALA A 320 -4.77 -11.29 -20.79
N TYR A 321 -3.59 -10.95 -20.29
CA TYR A 321 -2.86 -11.70 -19.26
C TYR A 321 -3.64 -11.78 -17.94
N LEU A 322 -4.20 -10.66 -17.46
CA LEU A 322 -4.89 -10.60 -16.17
C LEU A 322 -6.38 -11.00 -16.23
N SER A 323 -6.99 -10.98 -17.42
CA SER A 323 -8.41 -11.36 -17.60
C SER A 323 -8.82 -12.71 -16.98
N PRO A 324 -7.98 -13.76 -16.92
CA PRO A 324 -8.35 -15.01 -16.28
C PRO A 324 -8.52 -14.88 -14.75
N LEU A 325 -7.88 -13.90 -14.10
CA LEU A 325 -8.02 -13.66 -12.66
C LEU A 325 -9.44 -13.18 -12.28
N ALA A 326 -10.14 -12.53 -13.21
CA ALA A 326 -11.53 -12.11 -13.03
C ALA A 326 -12.49 -13.31 -12.86
N LYS A 327 -12.13 -14.47 -13.43
CA LYS A 327 -12.91 -15.71 -13.38
C LYS A 327 -12.64 -16.39 -12.03
N LYS A 328 -13.22 -15.81 -10.98
CA LYS A 328 -13.11 -16.18 -9.56
C LYS A 328 -13.17 -17.70 -9.32
N ASP A 329 -12.01 -18.35 -9.26
CA ASP A 329 -11.80 -19.69 -8.66
C ASP A 329 -10.33 -19.95 -8.26
N VAL A 330 -9.48 -18.92 -8.31
CA VAL A 330 -8.02 -19.05 -8.11
C VAL A 330 -7.61 -18.87 -6.65
N GLY A 331 -8.50 -18.33 -5.79
CA GLY A 331 -8.16 -17.99 -4.40
C GLY A 331 -7.20 -16.79 -4.27
N ALA A 332 -7.18 -15.92 -5.28
CA ALA A 332 -6.37 -14.70 -5.32
C ALA A 332 -6.68 -13.78 -4.13
N ASN A 333 -5.64 -13.40 -3.39
CA ASN A 333 -5.66 -12.40 -2.33
C ASN A 333 -4.52 -11.41 -2.59
N PRO A 334 -4.77 -10.09 -2.58
CA PRO A 334 -3.73 -9.07 -2.74
C PRO A 334 -2.54 -9.14 -1.79
N GLU A 335 -2.68 -9.78 -0.63
CA GLU A 335 -1.60 -9.95 0.34
C GLU A 335 -0.59 -11.02 -0.10
N ASN A 336 -1.03 -11.99 -0.91
CA ASN A 336 -0.24 -13.16 -1.31
C ASN A 336 0.20 -13.09 -2.78
N MET A 337 0.11 -11.91 -3.39
CA MET A 337 0.40 -11.72 -4.81
C MET A 337 1.22 -10.47 -5.04
N THR A 338 2.30 -10.64 -5.79
CA THR A 338 3.15 -9.58 -6.31
C THR A 338 3.24 -9.73 -7.82
N PHE A 339 3.22 -8.61 -8.55
CA PHE A 339 3.41 -8.56 -9.99
C PHE A 339 4.78 -7.96 -10.30
N ALA A 340 5.63 -8.75 -10.96
CA ALA A 340 6.94 -8.31 -11.41
C ALA A 340 6.83 -7.90 -12.88
N ILE A 341 6.88 -6.60 -13.16
CA ILE A 341 6.68 -6.05 -14.50
C ILE A 341 8.02 -5.81 -15.20
N GLU A 342 8.20 -6.38 -16.38
CA GLU A 342 9.37 -6.06 -17.19
C GLU A 342 9.13 -4.80 -18.02
N VAL A 343 10.16 -3.98 -18.13
CA VAL A 343 10.19 -2.80 -18.99
C VAL A 343 11.18 -3.09 -20.13
N ALA A 344 10.79 -2.75 -21.36
CA ALA A 344 11.60 -3.06 -22.54
C ALA A 344 12.98 -2.38 -22.51
N ASP A 345 13.04 -1.19 -21.91
CA ASP A 345 14.25 -0.53 -21.48
C ASP A 345 14.23 -0.49 -19.95
N GLY A 346 15.04 -1.32 -19.31
CA GLY A 346 15.08 -1.48 -17.85
C GLY A 346 15.49 -0.22 -17.09
N THR A 347 15.88 0.85 -17.80
CA THR A 347 16.30 2.14 -17.23
C THR A 347 15.28 3.26 -17.44
N ASP A 348 14.23 3.04 -18.25
CA ASP A 348 13.20 4.04 -18.55
C ASP A 348 12.11 4.07 -17.45
N VAL A 349 12.33 4.97 -16.47
CA VAL A 349 11.43 5.20 -15.32
C VAL A 349 10.01 5.53 -15.76
N ASP A 350 9.85 6.38 -16.78
CA ASP A 350 8.53 6.84 -17.26
C ASP A 350 7.79 5.68 -17.93
N ALA A 351 8.48 4.88 -18.74
CA ALA A 351 7.90 3.67 -19.33
C ALA A 351 7.50 2.66 -18.25
N GLY A 352 8.32 2.51 -17.22
CA GLY A 352 8.05 1.70 -16.03
C GLY A 352 6.79 2.11 -15.29
N GLN A 353 6.70 3.38 -14.90
CA GLN A 353 5.53 3.92 -14.20
C GLN A 353 4.26 3.83 -15.06
N LYS A 354 4.35 4.13 -16.35
CA LYS A 354 3.22 3.98 -17.27
C LYS A 354 2.74 2.53 -17.33
N ARG A 355 3.67 1.55 -17.37
CA ARG A 355 3.34 0.13 -17.36
C ARG A 355 2.72 -0.30 -16.02
N ALA A 356 3.29 0.12 -14.89
CA ALA A 356 2.75 -0.13 -13.56
C ALA A 356 1.32 0.41 -13.41
N ASN A 357 1.06 1.62 -13.91
CA ASN A 357 -0.27 2.21 -13.89
C ASN A 357 -1.29 1.38 -14.69
N ILE A 358 -0.93 0.88 -15.87
CA ILE A 358 -1.80 0.00 -16.67
C ILE A 358 -2.10 -1.29 -15.89
N VAL A 359 -1.08 -1.92 -15.30
CA VAL A 359 -1.27 -3.11 -14.44
C VAL A 359 -2.22 -2.79 -13.29
N ARG A 360 -2.00 -1.69 -12.56
CA ARG A 360 -2.86 -1.25 -11.45
C ARG A 360 -4.31 -1.05 -11.89
N GLN A 361 -4.54 -0.44 -13.06
CA GLN A 361 -5.88 -0.27 -13.63
C GLN A 361 -6.56 -1.60 -13.94
N GLU A 362 -5.86 -2.55 -14.55
CA GLU A 362 -6.42 -3.89 -14.83
C GLU A 362 -6.66 -4.68 -13.54
N LEU A 363 -5.77 -4.57 -12.55
CA LEU A 363 -5.94 -5.20 -11.24
C LEU A 363 -7.18 -4.67 -10.51
N ARG A 364 -7.45 -3.37 -10.59
CA ARG A 364 -8.69 -2.77 -10.04
C ARG A 364 -9.95 -3.36 -10.66
N LYS A 365 -9.93 -3.71 -11.96
CA LYS A 365 -11.09 -4.35 -12.62
C LYS A 365 -11.39 -5.74 -12.07
N VAL A 366 -10.40 -6.40 -11.47
CA VAL A 366 -10.54 -7.74 -10.90
C VAL A 366 -10.52 -7.77 -9.37
N GLY A 367 -10.50 -6.60 -8.71
CA GLY A 367 -10.49 -6.47 -7.25
C GLY A 367 -9.16 -6.87 -6.60
N LEU A 368 -8.04 -6.63 -7.31
CA LEU A 368 -6.67 -6.93 -6.87
C LEU A 368 -5.79 -5.67 -6.87
N GLU A 369 -6.38 -4.48 -6.80
CA GLU A 369 -5.69 -3.19 -6.83
C GLU A 369 -4.63 -3.02 -5.75
N ASP A 370 -4.74 -3.76 -4.66
CA ASP A 370 -3.81 -3.71 -3.54
C ASP A 370 -2.62 -4.67 -3.70
N CYS A 371 -2.44 -5.41 -4.80
CA CYS A 371 -1.25 -6.26 -4.99
C CYS A 371 0.03 -5.43 -5.07
N ARG A 372 1.19 -5.96 -4.67
CA ARG A 372 2.46 -5.26 -4.90
C ARG A 372 2.80 -5.29 -6.40
N ILE A 373 3.35 -4.20 -6.92
CA ILE A 373 3.94 -4.14 -8.27
C ILE A 373 5.42 -3.82 -8.11
N VAL A 374 6.30 -4.71 -8.54
CA VAL A 374 7.75 -4.47 -8.57
C VAL A 374 8.24 -4.39 -10.00
N VAL A 375 9.26 -3.58 -10.25
CA VAL A 375 9.89 -3.49 -11.57
C VAL A 375 10.95 -4.58 -11.71
N ALA A 376 10.78 -5.44 -12.70
CA ALA A 376 11.74 -6.48 -13.04
C ALA A 376 12.79 -5.95 -14.01
N THR A 377 14.06 -6.08 -13.61
CA THR A 377 15.23 -5.73 -14.41
C THR A 377 16.25 -6.88 -14.39
N THR A 378 17.01 -7.01 -15.47
CA THR A 378 18.17 -7.91 -15.56
C THR A 378 19.48 -7.19 -15.27
N GLU A 379 19.46 -5.86 -15.22
CA GLU A 379 20.62 -5.01 -14.96
C GLU A 379 20.41 -4.26 -13.65
N LEU A 380 21.50 -4.03 -12.92
CA LEU A 380 21.52 -3.09 -11.81
C LEU A 380 21.09 -1.72 -12.33
N VAL A 381 20.12 -1.13 -11.65
CA VAL A 381 19.79 0.27 -11.88
C VAL A 381 20.70 1.07 -10.97
N ASP A 382 21.58 1.89 -11.55
CA ASP A 382 22.55 2.73 -10.80
C ASP A 382 21.87 3.71 -9.82
N ASP A 383 20.57 3.99 -10.03
CA ASP A 383 19.76 4.84 -9.17
C ASP A 383 18.30 4.35 -9.15
N VAL A 384 17.90 3.75 -8.03
CA VAL A 384 16.53 3.27 -7.81
C VAL A 384 15.58 4.36 -7.30
N PHE A 385 16.10 5.53 -6.88
CA PHE A 385 15.28 6.60 -6.30
C PHE A 385 14.18 7.09 -7.24
N PRO A 386 14.43 7.41 -8.52
CA PRO A 386 13.41 7.89 -9.44
C PRO A 386 12.24 6.92 -9.61
N TRP A 387 12.48 5.62 -9.43
CA TRP A 387 11.46 4.58 -9.52
C TRP A 387 10.64 4.46 -8.23
N MET A 388 11.29 4.60 -7.07
CA MET A 388 10.63 4.53 -5.76
C MET A 388 9.76 5.75 -5.45
N GLU A 389 10.00 6.89 -6.12
CA GLU A 389 9.13 8.07 -6.07
C GLU A 389 7.80 7.88 -6.82
N GLN A 390 7.70 6.85 -7.66
CA GLN A 390 6.52 6.61 -8.48
C GLN A 390 5.39 5.97 -7.68
N GLY A 391 4.17 6.50 -7.82
CA GLY A 391 3.05 6.12 -6.96
C GLY A 391 2.48 4.72 -7.15
N ASP A 392 2.81 4.02 -8.25
CA ASP A 392 2.28 2.67 -8.54
C ASP A 392 3.34 1.56 -8.37
N ILE A 393 4.58 1.90 -8.02
CA ILE A 393 5.71 0.98 -7.90
C ILE A 393 6.05 0.75 -6.43
N ASP A 394 6.04 -0.51 -6.02
CA ASP A 394 6.22 -0.97 -4.64
C ASP A 394 7.64 -1.54 -4.38
N GLY A 395 8.51 -1.58 -5.39
CA GLY A 395 9.88 -2.07 -5.27
C GLY A 395 10.48 -2.62 -6.56
N PHE A 396 11.47 -3.49 -6.41
CA PHE A 396 12.29 -4.03 -7.49
C PHE A 396 12.40 -5.55 -7.48
N TYR A 397 12.54 -6.12 -8.67
CA TYR A 397 12.97 -7.47 -8.90
C TYR A 397 14.26 -7.41 -9.73
N VAL A 398 15.36 -7.99 -9.22
CA VAL A 398 16.63 -8.09 -9.94
C VAL A 398 16.88 -9.55 -10.34
N ALA A 399 16.77 -9.82 -11.63
CA ALA A 399 16.98 -11.16 -12.17
C ALA A 399 18.48 -11.47 -12.28
N ASN A 400 18.88 -12.69 -11.90
CA ASN A 400 20.27 -13.14 -12.00
C ASN A 400 21.26 -12.19 -11.32
N ALA A 401 20.92 -11.76 -10.11
CA ALA A 401 21.73 -10.88 -9.29
C ALA A 401 22.98 -11.59 -8.74
N THR A 402 24.04 -10.82 -8.57
CA THR A 402 25.22 -11.17 -7.75
C THR A 402 25.06 -10.61 -6.34
N PHE A 403 25.83 -11.12 -5.37
CA PHE A 403 25.80 -10.61 -4.01
C PHE A 403 26.00 -9.09 -3.91
N ASP A 404 27.02 -8.55 -4.59
CA ASP A 404 27.32 -7.12 -4.57
C ASP A 404 26.15 -6.29 -5.12
N SER A 405 25.52 -6.77 -6.21
CA SER A 405 24.35 -6.09 -6.78
C SER A 405 23.14 -6.05 -5.86
N ILE A 406 22.99 -7.07 -5.01
CA ILE A 406 21.90 -7.17 -4.04
C ILE A 406 22.10 -6.13 -2.94
N LEU A 407 23.32 -5.99 -2.42
CA LEU A 407 23.62 -5.03 -1.36
C LEU A 407 23.47 -3.58 -1.83
N ASP A 408 23.99 -3.25 -3.01
CA ASP A 408 23.87 -1.89 -3.55
C ASP A 408 22.39 -1.52 -3.74
N THR A 409 21.60 -2.42 -4.35
CA THR A 409 20.16 -2.22 -4.53
C THR A 409 19.42 -2.06 -3.19
N ILE A 410 19.72 -2.91 -2.21
CA ILE A 410 19.07 -2.85 -0.89
C ILE A 410 19.43 -1.55 -0.16
N ALA A 411 20.70 -1.16 -0.19
CA ALA A 411 21.14 0.09 0.40
C ALA A 411 20.38 1.27 -0.22
N ASP A 412 20.37 1.38 -1.54
CA ASP A 412 19.71 2.48 -2.23
C ASP A 412 18.20 2.52 -1.95
N VAL A 413 17.50 1.37 -2.04
CA VAL A 413 16.07 1.28 -1.73
C VAL A 413 15.80 1.61 -0.26
N SER A 414 16.69 1.25 0.66
CA SER A 414 16.56 1.57 2.09
C SER A 414 16.76 3.06 2.37
N PHE A 415 17.61 3.74 1.59
CA PHE A 415 17.85 5.18 1.68
C PHE A 415 16.81 6.04 0.94
N CYS A 416 15.98 5.44 0.08
CA CYS A 416 14.89 6.12 -0.65
C CYS A 416 13.75 6.66 0.22
N ARG A 417 13.80 6.55 1.56
CA ARG A 417 12.73 7.03 2.46
C ARG A 417 13.20 7.68 3.76
#